data_AF-A0A6A5Y972-F1
#
_entry.id   AF-A0A6A5Y972-F1
#
_cell.length_a   1.000
_cell.length_b   1.000
_cell.length_c   1.000
_cell.angle_alpha   90.00
_cell.angle_beta   90.00
_cell.angle_gamma   90.00
#
_symmetry.space_group_name_H-M   'P 1'
#
loop_
_entity.id
_entity.type
_entity.pdbx_description
1 polymer ?
#
loop_
_entity_poly.entity_id
_entity_poly.type
_entity_poly.pdbx_seq_one_letter_code
_entity_poly.pdbx_strand_id
1 'polypeptide(L)'
;MAEEPQPSAIQEGVSDPHAPTATAEDRKAAEALSSLDAVDADDGSKKDIDSKALGEAMKNLSIDEKSAPAEKKKTVKVDAADVSLLVLELEVSKPRATELLRLHDGNAVKAMSAFVTTHA
;
A
#
# COMPACT_ATOMS: atom_id res chain seq x y z
N MET A 1 26.18 9.71 -53.43
CA MET A 1 25.34 9.54 -52.23
C MET A 1 24.72 8.16 -52.33
N ALA A 2 25.47 7.12 -51.95
CA ALA A 2 24.97 5.75 -51.93
C ALA A 2 24.59 5.46 -50.48
N GLU A 3 23.31 5.24 -50.22
CA GLU A 3 22.80 4.82 -48.91
C GLU A 3 22.89 3.30 -48.89
N GLU A 4 23.76 2.75 -48.03
CA GLU A 4 23.88 1.29 -47.85
C GLU A 4 22.59 0.76 -47.21
N PRO A 5 21.98 -0.30 -47.75
CA PRO A 5 20.78 -0.88 -47.16
C PRO A 5 21.11 -1.45 -45.78
N GLN A 6 20.33 -1.01 -44.79
CA GLN A 6 20.45 -1.43 -43.39
C GLN A 6 20.42 -2.97 -43.25
N PRO A 7 21.26 -3.56 -42.36
CA PRO A 7 21.28 -5.00 -42.14
C PRO A 7 19.95 -5.45 -41.51
N SER A 8 19.36 -6.52 -42.06
CA SER A 8 18.03 -7.04 -41.69
C SER A 8 17.84 -7.45 -40.23
N ALA A 9 18.91 -7.44 -39.43
CA ALA A 9 18.91 -7.86 -38.04
C ALA A 9 18.58 -6.73 -37.05
N ILE A 10 18.67 -5.46 -37.45
CA ILE A 10 18.49 -4.33 -36.53
C ILE A 10 17.58 -3.29 -37.19
N GLN A 11 16.29 -3.40 -36.90
CA GLN A 11 15.30 -2.37 -37.21
C GLN A 11 15.25 -1.38 -36.04
N GLU A 12 15.94 -0.25 -36.16
CA GLU A 12 15.93 0.80 -35.15
C GLU A 12 14.52 1.42 -35.06
N GLY A 13 13.82 1.26 -33.93
CA GLY A 13 12.49 1.84 -33.70
C GLY A 13 11.45 1.00 -32.97
N VAL A 14 11.67 -0.29 -32.68
CA VAL A 14 10.74 -1.08 -31.84
C VAL A 14 11.10 -0.92 -30.37
N SER A 15 10.64 0.18 -29.79
CA SER A 15 10.46 0.30 -28.34
C SER A 15 9.02 0.73 -28.06
N ASP A 16 8.08 -0.02 -28.62
CA ASP A 16 6.71 -0.02 -28.12
C ASP A 16 6.68 -1.09 -27.01
N PRO A 17 6.35 -0.75 -25.74
CA PRO A 17 6.20 -1.75 -24.70
C PRO A 17 5.13 -2.73 -25.14
N HIS A 18 5.56 -3.90 -25.57
CA HIS A 18 4.70 -4.95 -26.08
C HIS A 18 3.61 -5.23 -25.04
N ALA A 19 2.35 -5.02 -25.42
CA ALA A 19 1.22 -5.29 -24.54
C ALA A 19 1.35 -6.74 -24.02
N PRO A 20 1.04 -7.02 -22.73
CA PRO A 20 1.33 -8.29 -22.05
C PRO A 20 0.58 -9.52 -22.59
N THR A 21 -0.01 -9.43 -23.78
CA THR A 21 -0.76 -10.48 -24.48
C THR A 21 -0.31 -10.65 -25.94
N ALA A 22 0.66 -9.87 -26.39
CA ALA A 22 0.91 -9.72 -27.82
C ALA A 22 1.82 -10.83 -28.39
N THR A 23 2.48 -11.66 -27.56
CA THR A 23 3.07 -12.95 -28.00
C THR A 23 2.26 -14.15 -27.52
N ALA A 24 2.46 -15.30 -28.19
CA ALA A 24 1.85 -16.57 -27.77
C ALA A 24 2.35 -17.03 -26.39
N GLU A 25 3.62 -16.76 -26.07
CA GLU A 25 4.20 -17.09 -24.77
C GLU A 25 3.61 -16.20 -23.68
N ASP A 26 3.36 -14.92 -23.96
CA ASP A 26 2.72 -14.01 -22.99
C ASP A 26 1.28 -14.42 -22.67
N ARG A 27 0.52 -14.89 -23.67
CA ARG A 27 -0.84 -15.42 -23.44
C ARG A 27 -0.81 -16.67 -22.58
N LYS A 28 0.15 -17.57 -22.83
CA LYS A 28 0.34 -18.78 -22.02
C LYS A 28 0.80 -18.46 -20.59
N ALA A 29 1.64 -17.45 -20.42
CA ALA A 29 2.02 -16.95 -19.11
C ALA A 29 0.83 -16.30 -18.38
N ALA A 30 0.02 -15.51 -19.09
CA ALA A 30 -1.20 -14.91 -18.55
C ALA A 30 -2.24 -15.97 -18.15
N GLU A 31 -2.41 -17.03 -18.95
CA GLU A 31 -3.26 -18.18 -18.63
C GLU A 31 -2.77 -18.94 -17.40
N ALA A 32 -1.46 -19.16 -17.27
CA ALA A 32 -0.89 -19.80 -16.09
C ALA A 32 -1.11 -18.97 -14.81
N LEU A 33 -0.98 -17.64 -14.90
CA LEU A 33 -1.27 -16.73 -13.78
C LEU A 33 -2.77 -16.66 -13.48
N SER A 34 -3.63 -16.60 -14.51
CA SER A 34 -5.09 -16.62 -14.35
C SER A 34 -5.58 -17.95 -13.77
N SER A 35 -4.91 -19.07 -14.09
CA SER A 35 -5.21 -20.36 -13.50
C SER A 35 -4.83 -20.42 -12.02
N LEU A 36 -3.87 -19.61 -11.56
CA LEU A 36 -3.50 -19.49 -10.14
C LEU A 36 -4.54 -18.69 -9.34
N ASP A 37 -5.11 -17.65 -9.95
CA ASP A 37 -6.19 -16.83 -9.37
C ASP A 37 -7.52 -17.60 -9.29
N ALA A 38 -7.81 -18.43 -10.30
CA ALA A 38 -8.99 -19.30 -10.32
C ALA A 38 -8.96 -20.42 -9.27
N VAL A 39 -7.79 -20.80 -8.74
CA VAL A 39 -7.69 -21.81 -7.65
C VAL A 39 -8.28 -21.26 -6.34
N ASP A 40 -8.33 -19.94 -6.15
CA ASP A 40 -8.97 -19.32 -4.99
C ASP A 40 -10.51 -19.24 -5.14
N ALA A 41 -11.00 -19.26 -6.39
CA ALA A 41 -12.42 -19.06 -6.70
C ALA A 41 -13.26 -20.36 -6.76
N ASP A 42 -12.68 -21.55 -7.02
CA ASP A 42 -13.49 -22.77 -7.17
C ASP A 42 -12.79 -24.12 -6.85
N ASP A 43 -11.47 -24.17 -6.55
CA ASP A 43 -10.84 -25.45 -6.18
C ASP A 43 -10.83 -25.66 -4.66
N GLY A 44 -11.97 -26.15 -4.18
CA GLY A 44 -12.13 -26.78 -2.87
C GLY A 44 -11.34 -28.08 -2.73
N SER A 45 -10.07 -28.10 -3.15
CA SER A 45 -9.05 -29.00 -2.63
C SER A 45 -9.00 -28.77 -1.12
N LYS A 46 -9.81 -29.54 -0.39
CA LYS A 46 -9.69 -29.77 1.04
C LYS A 46 -8.36 -30.48 1.30
N LYS A 47 -7.24 -29.81 1.03
CA LYS A 47 -6.04 -30.03 1.83
C LYS A 47 -6.52 -29.81 3.26
N ASP A 48 -6.27 -30.76 4.13
CA ASP A 48 -6.55 -30.63 5.54
C ASP A 48 -5.78 -29.42 6.09
N ILE A 49 -6.39 -28.24 5.93
CA ILE A 49 -5.91 -27.01 6.52
C ILE A 49 -6.16 -27.21 8.00
N ASP A 50 -5.09 -27.47 8.75
CA ASP A 50 -5.18 -27.54 10.19
C ASP A 50 -5.61 -26.17 10.71
N SER A 51 -6.92 -26.03 10.90
CA SER A 51 -7.56 -24.82 11.42
C SER A 51 -6.95 -24.36 12.74
N LYS A 52 -6.34 -25.27 13.50
CA LYS A 52 -5.60 -24.96 14.72
C LYS A 52 -4.26 -24.32 14.40
N ALA A 53 -3.48 -24.90 13.48
CA ALA A 53 -2.23 -24.29 13.02
C ALA A 53 -2.46 -22.92 12.36
N LEU A 54 -3.55 -22.77 11.60
CA LEU A 54 -3.97 -21.49 11.04
C LEU A 54 -4.36 -20.50 12.15
N GLY A 55 -5.18 -20.92 13.12
CA GLY A 55 -5.56 -20.07 14.25
C GLY A 55 -4.36 -19.65 15.11
N GLU A 56 -3.38 -20.53 15.31
CA GLU A 56 -2.16 -20.25 16.05
C GLU A 56 -1.23 -19.31 15.27
N ALA A 57 -1.09 -19.52 13.96
CA ALA A 57 -0.37 -18.60 13.07
C ALA A 57 -1.04 -17.21 13.02
N MET A 58 -2.37 -17.14 12.92
CA MET A 58 -3.12 -15.88 12.94
C MET A 58 -3.03 -15.17 14.29
N LYS A 59 -2.95 -15.91 15.39
CA LYS A 59 -2.72 -15.36 16.73
C LYS A 59 -1.30 -14.82 16.90
N ASN A 60 -0.30 -15.46 16.27
CA ASN A 60 1.07 -14.97 16.26
C ASN A 60 1.27 -13.77 15.29
N LEU A 61 0.50 -13.72 14.20
CA LEU A 61 0.40 -12.56 13.29
C LEU A 61 -0.35 -11.40 13.93
N SER A 62 -1.31 -11.70 14.81
CA SER A 62 -1.89 -10.74 15.75
C SER A 62 -0.84 -10.42 16.81
N ILE A 63 0.18 -9.66 16.41
CA ILE A 63 1.00 -8.92 17.35
C ILE A 63 0.00 -7.98 18.04
N ASP A 64 -0.50 -8.39 19.21
CA ASP A 64 -0.98 -7.47 20.21
C ASP A 64 0.03 -6.32 20.20
N GLU A 65 -0.43 -5.09 19.94
CA GLU A 65 0.37 -3.86 19.87
C GLU A 65 1.10 -3.53 21.20
N LYS A 66 1.33 -4.54 22.03
CA LYS A 66 2.01 -4.57 23.31
C LYS A 66 3.46 -5.08 23.20
N SER A 67 3.93 -5.56 22.04
CA SER A 67 5.32 -6.03 21.86
C SER A 67 6.16 -5.30 20.81
N ALA A 68 5.62 -4.29 20.12
CA ALA A 68 6.47 -3.14 19.80
C ALA A 68 6.80 -2.42 21.13
N PRO A 69 7.89 -1.66 21.28
CA PRO A 69 7.99 -0.74 22.41
C PRO A 69 6.73 0.13 22.33
N ALA A 70 5.77 -0.18 23.19
CA ALA A 70 4.56 0.59 23.36
C ALA A 70 5.03 1.91 23.94
N GLU A 71 5.43 2.82 23.05
CA GLU A 71 5.18 4.23 23.28
C GLU A 71 3.74 4.28 23.70
N LYS A 72 3.56 4.44 25.02
CA LYS A 72 2.29 4.40 25.71
C LYS A 72 1.34 5.18 24.83
N LYS A 73 0.40 4.49 24.17
CA LYS A 73 -0.74 5.13 23.49
C LYS A 73 -1.51 5.79 24.62
N LYS A 74 -1.03 6.96 25.07
CA LYS A 74 -1.76 7.83 25.95
C LYS A 74 -3.05 8.05 25.19
N THR A 75 -4.18 7.69 25.78
CA THR A 75 -5.46 8.11 25.26
C THR A 75 -5.49 9.63 25.40
N VAL A 76 -4.93 10.32 24.42
CA VAL A 76 -4.86 11.76 24.35
C VAL A 76 -6.28 12.25 24.11
N LYS A 77 -6.80 13.02 25.06
CA LYS A 77 -8.08 13.69 24.89
C LYS A 77 -7.87 14.80 23.86
N VAL A 78 -8.55 14.68 22.74
CA VAL A 78 -8.49 15.64 21.64
C VAL A 78 -9.74 16.51 21.70
N ASP A 79 -9.59 17.82 21.66
CA ASP A 79 -10.70 18.77 21.62
C ASP A 79 -11.31 18.82 20.21
N ALA A 80 -12.65 18.86 20.13
CA ALA A 80 -13.35 18.98 18.86
C ALA A 80 -13.14 20.35 18.19
N ALA A 81 -12.93 21.40 18.97
CA ALA A 81 -12.59 22.74 18.49
C ALA A 81 -11.22 22.72 17.80
N ASP A 82 -10.22 22.08 18.41
CA ASP A 82 -8.87 21.95 17.84
C ASP A 82 -8.90 21.15 16.53
N VAL A 83 -9.68 20.06 16.48
CA VAL A 83 -9.87 19.30 15.22
C VAL A 83 -10.49 20.18 14.14
N SER A 84 -11.50 20.98 14.48
CA SER A 84 -12.19 21.86 13.53
C SER A 84 -11.26 22.97 13.02
N LEU A 85 -10.46 23.55 13.90
CA LEU A 85 -9.43 24.55 13.56
C LEU A 85 -8.42 23.98 12.57
N LEU A 86 -7.85 22.81 12.86
CA LEU A 86 -6.84 22.19 12.01
C LEU A 86 -7.38 21.82 10.62
N VAL A 87 -8.63 21.37 10.53
CA VAL A 87 -9.28 21.08 9.25
C VAL A 87 -9.44 22.35 8.40
N LEU A 88 -9.78 23.48 9.03
CA LEU A 88 -10.00 24.75 8.32
C LEU A 88 -8.68 25.42 7.91
N GLU A 89 -7.70 25.48 8.81
CA GLU A 89 -6.48 26.26 8.59
C GLU A 89 -5.40 25.50 7.82
N LEU A 90 -5.27 24.19 8.03
CA LEU A 90 -4.27 23.36 7.35
C LEU A 90 -4.85 22.62 6.13
N GLU A 91 -6.14 22.80 5.85
CA GLU A 91 -6.88 22.11 4.77
C GLU A 91 -6.71 20.58 4.77
N VAL A 92 -6.52 19.99 5.95
CA VAL A 92 -6.38 18.54 6.11
C VAL A 92 -7.74 17.89 6.38
N SER A 93 -7.87 16.61 6.03
CA SER A 93 -9.08 15.85 6.35
C SER A 93 -9.24 15.65 7.86
N LYS A 94 -10.48 15.56 8.33
CA LYS A 94 -10.82 15.29 9.75
C LYS A 94 -10.03 14.13 10.38
N PRO A 95 -9.87 12.94 9.74
CA PRO A 95 -9.05 11.87 10.34
C PRO A 95 -7.59 12.30 10.51
N ARG A 96 -7.01 13.00 9.54
CA ARG A 96 -5.62 13.49 9.60
C ARG A 96 -5.42 14.53 10.70
N ALA A 97 -6.37 15.45 10.88
CA ALA A 97 -6.33 16.41 11.98
C ALA A 97 -6.35 15.72 13.35
N THR A 98 -7.21 14.69 13.52
CA THR A 98 -7.28 13.95 14.79
C THR A 98 -6.00 13.17 15.08
N GLU A 99 -5.36 12.61 14.05
CA GLU A 99 -4.09 11.91 14.17
C GLU A 99 -2.96 12.87 14.56
N LEU A 100 -2.87 14.02 13.88
CA LEU A 100 -1.86 15.04 14.17
C LEU A 100 -1.98 15.52 15.63
N LEU A 101 -3.19 15.76 16.13
CA LEU A 101 -3.39 16.14 17.53
C LEU A 101 -2.99 15.02 18.48
N ARG A 102 -3.31 13.75 18.20
CA ARG A 102 -2.87 12.63 19.06
C ARG A 102 -1.36 12.49 19.13
N LEU A 103 -0.66 12.70 18.00
CA LEU A 103 0.80 12.61 17.93
C LEU A 103 1.50 13.70 18.76
N HIS A 104 0.82 14.82 18.98
CA HIS A 104 1.35 15.98 19.70
C HIS A 104 0.65 16.22 21.05
N ASP A 105 0.24 15.14 21.73
CA ASP A 105 -0.39 15.16 23.07
C ASP A 105 -1.65 16.06 23.17
N GLY A 106 -2.34 16.30 22.04
CA GLY A 106 -3.56 17.11 21.98
C GLY A 106 -3.30 18.60 21.90
N ASN A 107 -2.05 19.01 21.67
CA ASN A 107 -1.67 20.42 21.60
C ASN A 107 -1.71 20.93 20.16
N ALA A 108 -2.72 21.75 19.83
CA ALA A 108 -2.91 22.32 18.50
C ALA A 108 -1.71 23.16 18.03
N VAL A 109 -1.11 23.99 18.90
CA VAL A 109 0.03 24.85 18.54
C VAL A 109 1.26 24.01 18.19
N LYS A 110 1.57 22.99 19.01
CA LYS A 110 2.66 22.06 18.74
C LYS A 110 2.43 21.28 17.44
N ALA A 111 1.20 20.84 17.21
CA ALA A 111 0.80 20.15 15.99
C ALA A 111 0.97 21.02 14.73
N MET A 112 0.44 22.25 14.75
CA MET A 112 0.56 23.19 13.62
C MET A 112 2.02 23.56 13.37
N SER A 113 2.80 23.81 14.42
CA SER A 113 4.23 24.16 14.31
C SER A 113 5.05 23.02 13.73
N ALA A 114 4.79 21.78 14.19
CA ALA A 114 5.43 20.59 13.64
C ALA A 114 5.04 20.39 12.18
N PHE A 115 3.76 20.52 11.84
CA PHE A 115 3.26 20.38 10.48
C PHE A 115 4.00 21.30 9.51
N VAL A 116 4.07 22.61 9.80
CA VAL A 116 4.78 23.56 8.91
C VAL A 116 6.29 23.33 8.86
N THR A 117 6.91 22.84 9.93
CA THR A 117 8.36 22.56 9.95
C THR A 117 8.72 21.30 9.17
N THR A 118 7.87 20.27 9.22
CA THR A 118 8.09 19.01 8.50
C THR A 118 7.68 19.07 7.03
N HIS A 119 6.90 20.08 6.65
CA HIS A 119 6.28 20.20 5.34
C HIS A 119 6.69 21.48 4.58
N ALA A 120 7.63 22.25 5.14
CA ALA A 120 8.39 23.31 4.47
C ALA A 120 9.64 22.73 3.83
#